data_AF-A0A1E5QSQ8-F1
#
_entry.id   AF-A0A1E5QSQ8-F1
#
_cell.length_a   1.000
_cell.length_b   1.000
_cell.length_c   1.000
_cell.angle_alpha   90.00
_cell.angle_beta   90.00
_cell.angle_gamma   90.00
#
_symmetry.space_group_name_H-M   'P 1'
#
loop_
_entity.id
_entity.type
_entity.pdbx_description
1 polymer ?
#
loop_
_entity_poly.entity_id
_entity_poly.type
_entity_poly.pdbx_seq_one_letter_code
_entity_poly.pdbx_strand_id
1 'polypeptide(L)'
;MLSINLDEQTQSYLAEITIKENKTSEELLRELIYQHWQTLQPPQTLAQRRGGHPKYLLQNASPDLSLRENRKVMVKSHIKSNYDTPD
;
A
#
# COMPACT_ATOMS: atom_id res chain seq x y z
N MET A 1 21.73 -6.36 -20.29
CA MET A 1 22.29 -7.46 -19.48
C MET A 1 22.98 -6.83 -18.28
N LEU A 2 22.51 -7.13 -17.07
CA LEU A 2 23.18 -6.74 -15.83
C LEU A 2 24.19 -7.83 -15.51
N SER A 3 25.46 -7.47 -15.25
CA SER A 3 26.47 -8.44 -14.76
C SER A 3 26.65 -8.21 -13.26
N ILE A 4 26.52 -9.28 -12.47
CA ILE A 4 26.64 -9.24 -11.02
C ILE A 4 27.82 -10.12 -10.63
N ASN A 5 28.76 -9.55 -9.90
CA ASN A 5 29.87 -10.30 -9.33
C ASN A 5 29.42 -10.89 -7.99
N LEU A 6 29.31 -12.20 -7.94
CA LEU A 6 29.02 -12.96 -6.72
C LEU A 6 30.28 -13.71 -6.30
N ASP A 7 30.56 -13.73 -5.01
CA ASP A 7 31.58 -14.60 -4.43
C ASP A 7 31.15 -16.07 -4.51
N GLU A 8 32.10 -16.98 -4.35
CA GLU A 8 31.92 -18.41 -4.55
C GLU A 8 30.83 -19.02 -3.64
N GLN A 9 30.73 -18.54 -2.39
CA GLN A 9 29.68 -18.99 -1.48
C GLN A 9 28.29 -18.56 -1.97
N THR A 10 28.14 -17.29 -2.35
CA THR A 10 26.83 -16.79 -2.82
C THR A 10 26.41 -17.45 -4.14
N GLN A 11 27.35 -17.81 -5.02
CA GLN A 11 27.03 -18.60 -6.21
C GLN A 11 26.49 -19.99 -5.85
N SER A 12 27.05 -20.63 -4.82
CA SER A 12 26.57 -21.91 -4.33
C SER A 12 25.15 -21.80 -3.76
N TYR A 13 24.85 -20.77 -2.98
CA TYR A 13 23.49 -20.50 -2.48
C TYR A 13 22.49 -20.28 -3.62
N LEU A 14 22.88 -19.50 -4.65
CA LEU A 14 22.03 -19.26 -5.82
C LEU A 14 21.70 -20.58 -6.54
N ALA A 15 22.69 -21.46 -6.72
CA ALA A 15 22.50 -22.77 -7.34
C ALA A 15 21.55 -23.65 -6.52
N GLU A 16 21.72 -23.69 -5.20
CA GLU A 16 20.84 -24.47 -4.31
C GLU A 16 19.37 -23.98 -4.35
N ILE A 17 19.15 -22.66 -4.32
CA ILE A 17 17.81 -22.08 -4.33
C ILE A 17 17.12 -22.35 -5.67
N THR A 18 17.82 -22.13 -6.79
CA THR A 18 17.25 -22.34 -8.13
C THR A 18 16.87 -23.79 -8.37
N ILE A 19 17.68 -24.76 -7.89
CA ILE A 19 17.34 -26.18 -7.92
C ILE A 19 16.12 -26.49 -7.06
N LYS A 20 16.10 -25.99 -5.82
CA LYS A 20 15.04 -26.32 -4.84
C LYS A 20 13.68 -25.74 -5.23
N GLU A 21 13.66 -24.54 -5.78
CA GLU A 21 12.42 -23.85 -6.18
C GLU A 21 12.03 -24.12 -7.63
N ASN A 22 12.87 -24.82 -8.40
CA ASN A 22 12.70 -25.05 -9.83
C ASN A 22 12.46 -23.74 -10.61
N LYS A 23 13.29 -22.72 -10.30
CA LYS A 23 13.21 -21.37 -10.87
C LYS A 23 14.52 -21.02 -11.56
N THR A 24 14.42 -20.15 -12.56
CA THR A 24 15.60 -19.53 -13.15
C THR A 24 16.18 -18.46 -12.22
N SER A 25 17.49 -18.20 -12.34
CA SER A 25 18.14 -17.12 -11.59
C SER A 25 17.52 -15.76 -11.87
N GLU A 26 16.99 -15.52 -13.08
CA GLU A 26 16.32 -14.27 -13.43
C GLU A 26 14.99 -14.10 -12.68
N GLU A 27 14.16 -15.15 -12.62
CA GLU A 27 12.89 -15.13 -11.89
C GLU A 27 13.11 -14.90 -10.40
N LEU A 28 14.07 -15.63 -9.81
CA LEU A 28 14.42 -15.45 -8.40
C LEU A 28 14.90 -14.02 -8.13
N LEU A 29 15.78 -13.49 -8.98
CA LEU A 29 16.30 -12.14 -8.81
C LEU A 29 15.20 -11.07 -8.95
N ARG A 30 14.25 -11.26 -9.87
CA ARG A 30 13.09 -10.37 -10.02
C ARG A 30 12.21 -10.38 -8.77
N GLU A 31 11.94 -11.55 -8.21
CA GLU A 31 11.17 -11.69 -6.97
C GLU A 31 11.89 -11.04 -5.78
N LEU A 32 13.19 -11.32 -5.61
CA LEU A 32 13.98 -10.76 -4.51
C LEU A 32 14.07 -9.23 -4.58
N ILE A 33 14.27 -8.66 -5.78
CA ILE A 33 14.27 -7.21 -5.97
C ILE A 33 12.91 -6.62 -5.60
N TYR A 34 11.82 -7.24 -6.04
CA TYR A 34 10.48 -6.78 -5.73
C TYR A 34 10.19 -6.83 -4.22
N GLN A 35 10.53 -7.94 -3.57
CA GLN A 35 10.38 -8.11 -2.12
C GLN A 35 11.22 -7.07 -1.35
N HIS A 36 12.48 -6.88 -1.74
CA HIS A 36 13.34 -5.89 -1.11
C HIS A 36 12.85 -4.46 -1.35
N TRP A 37 12.34 -4.16 -2.54
CA TRP A 37 11.73 -2.87 -2.81
C TRP A 37 10.49 -2.62 -1.93
N GLN A 38 9.68 -3.65 -1.69
CA GLN A 38 8.54 -3.56 -0.77
C GLN A 38 8.95 -3.32 0.68
N THR A 39 10.04 -3.93 1.17
CA THR A 39 10.50 -3.70 2.55
C THR A 39 11.04 -2.29 2.77
N LEU A 40 11.55 -1.65 1.71
CA LEU A 40 11.96 -0.25 1.74
C LEU A 40 10.78 0.72 1.70
N GLN A 41 9.58 0.29 1.28
CA GLN A 41 8.41 1.15 1.30
C GLN A 41 7.96 1.40 2.75
N PRO A 42 7.72 2.66 3.15
CA PRO A 42 7.14 2.94 4.44
C PRO A 42 5.78 2.24 4.54
N PRO A 43 5.44 1.65 5.70
CA PRO A 43 4.15 1.00 5.87
C PRO A 43 3.05 2.02 5.61
N GLN A 44 2.18 1.72 4.63
CA GLN A 44 1.09 2.62 4.30
C GLN A 44 0.16 2.80 5.51
N THR A 45 -0.12 4.04 5.86
CA THR A 45 -1.10 4.38 6.90
C THR A 45 -2.50 3.94 6.47
N LEU A 46 -3.42 3.76 7.42
CA LEU A 46 -4.82 3.45 7.10
C LEU A 46 -5.45 4.47 6.14
N ALA A 47 -5.06 5.74 6.22
CA ALA A 47 -5.50 6.78 5.30
C ALA A 47 -4.97 6.53 3.88
N GLN A 48 -3.68 6.26 3.73
CA GLN A 48 -3.08 5.96 2.41
C GLN A 48 -3.71 4.73 1.76
N ARG A 49 -3.96 3.66 2.53
CA ARG A 49 -4.64 2.45 2.04
C ARG A 49 -6.07 2.72 1.57
N ARG A 50 -6.71 3.78 2.07
CA ARG A 50 -8.10 4.18 1.74
C ARG A 50 -8.17 5.32 0.71
N GLY A 51 -7.07 5.63 0.01
CA GLY A 51 -7.03 6.68 -1.01
C GLY A 51 -6.72 8.08 -0.46
N GLY A 52 -6.18 8.18 0.76
CA GLY A 52 -5.78 9.42 1.41
C GLY A 52 -6.81 9.98 2.39
N HIS A 53 -6.58 11.21 2.86
CA HIS A 53 -7.56 11.95 3.65
C HIS A 53 -8.56 12.64 2.73
N PRO A 54 -9.86 12.67 3.10
CA PRO A 54 -10.87 13.37 2.30
C PRO A 54 -10.58 14.88 2.29
N LYS A 55 -10.41 15.45 1.09
CA LYS A 55 -9.99 16.86 0.89
C LYS A 55 -11.06 17.88 1.27
N TYR A 56 -12.34 17.52 1.18
CA TYR A 56 -13.48 18.42 1.38
C TYR A 56 -14.48 17.87 2.41
N LEU A 57 -14.01 17.04 3.35
CA LEU A 57 -14.88 16.48 4.38
C LEU A 57 -15.51 17.62 5.20
N LEU A 58 -16.84 17.70 5.17
CA LEU A 58 -17.62 18.70 5.92
C LEU A 58 -17.30 20.16 5.56
N GLN A 59 -16.82 20.45 4.35
CA GLN A 59 -16.48 21.82 3.92
C GLN A 59 -17.67 22.81 4.03
N ASN A 60 -18.90 22.32 3.90
CA ASN A 60 -20.13 23.12 3.98
C ASN A 60 -20.90 22.88 5.29
N ALA A 61 -20.28 22.27 6.30
CA ALA A 61 -20.96 21.97 7.56
C ALA A 61 -21.05 23.21 8.47
N SER A 62 -22.09 23.23 9.31
CA SER A 62 -22.34 24.29 10.30
C SER A 62 -21.12 24.53 11.20
N PRO A 63 -20.82 25.75 11.65
CA PRO A 63 -19.68 26.05 12.52
C PRO A 63 -19.72 25.37 13.90
N ASP A 64 -20.88 24.84 14.33
CA ASP A 64 -21.03 24.12 15.61
C ASP A 64 -20.55 22.65 15.56
N LEU A 65 -19.34 22.43 15.02
CA LEU A 65 -18.70 21.11 14.92
C LEU A 65 -17.65 20.87 16.01
N SER A 66 -17.57 21.74 17.02
CA SER A 66 -16.68 21.57 18.17
C SER A 66 -17.05 20.31 18.98
N LEU A 67 -18.35 20.00 19.07
CA LEU A 67 -18.87 18.83 19.74
C LEU A 67 -18.81 17.57 18.85
N ARG A 68 -18.35 16.47 19.44
CA ARG A 68 -18.22 15.17 18.75
C ARG A 68 -19.54 14.65 18.21
N GLU A 69 -20.64 14.81 18.95
CA GLU A 69 -21.94 14.30 18.52
C GLU A 69 -22.47 15.05 17.30
N ASN A 70 -22.29 16.37 17.25
CA ASN A 70 -22.62 17.19 16.08
C ASN A 70 -21.83 16.72 14.84
N ARG A 71 -20.52 16.44 14.99
CA ARG A 71 -19.70 15.89 13.91
C ARG A 71 -20.23 14.55 13.41
N LYS A 72 -20.62 13.64 14.29
CA LYS A 72 -21.13 12.31 13.90
C LYS A 72 -22.43 12.40 13.10
N VAL A 73 -23.36 13.25 13.52
CA VAL A 73 -24.62 13.48 12.80
C VAL A 73 -24.34 14.01 11.40
N MET A 74 -23.48 15.01 11.28
CA MET A 74 -23.16 15.63 9.98
C MET A 74 -22.42 14.68 9.03
N VAL A 75 -21.45 13.89 9.54
CA VAL A 75 -20.77 12.87 8.73
C VAL A 75 -21.75 11.82 8.23
N LYS A 76 -22.67 11.35 9.09
CA LYS A 76 -23.71 10.38 8.70
C LYS A 76 -24.58 10.93 7.57
N SER A 77 -25.04 12.18 7.69
CA SER A 77 -25.84 12.84 6.65
C SER A 77 -25.07 13.02 5.35
N HIS A 78 -23.79 13.41 5.42
CA HIS A 78 -22.95 13.59 4.24
C HIS A 78 -22.70 12.27 3.49
N ILE A 79 -22.40 11.18 4.22
CA ILE A 79 -22.26 9.84 3.64
C ILE A 79 -23.57 9.46 2.94
N LYS A 80 -24.71 9.56 3.64
CA LYS A 80 -26.01 9.20 3.08
C LYS A 80 -26.31 9.96 1.77
N SER A 81 -26.09 11.27 1.75
CA SER A 81 -26.31 12.10 0.55
C SER A 81 -25.46 11.71 -0.66
N ASN A 82 -24.24 11.21 -0.45
CA ASN A 82 -23.33 10.83 -1.53
C ASN A 82 -23.56 9.39 -2.03
N TYR A 83 -24.27 8.56 -1.27
CA TYR A 83 -24.58 7.17 -1.62
C TYR A 83 -26.06 6.96 -2.03
N ASP A 84 -26.94 7.93 -1.76
CA ASP A 84 -28.37 7.89 -2.14
C ASP A 84 -28.67 8.58 -3.49
N THR A 85 -27.67 9.03 -4.24
CA THR A 85 -27.88 9.51 -5.63
C THR A 85 -28.11 8.30 -6.55
N PRO A 86 -29.28 8.15 -7.21
CA PRO A 86 -29.49 7.14 -8.23
C PRO A 86 -28.61 7.46 -9.45
N ASP A 87 -28.08 6.42 -10.10
CA ASP A 87 -27.41 6.50 -11.41
C ASP A 87 -28.28 7.17 -12.49
#